data_AF-A0A8H7SQ07-F1
#
_entry.id   AF-A0A8H7SQ07-F1
#
_cell.length_a   1.000
_cell.length_b   1.000
_cell.length_c   1.000
_cell.angle_alpha   90.00
_cell.angle_beta   90.00
_cell.angle_gamma   90.00
#
_symmetry.space_group_name_H-M   'P 1'
#
loop_
_entity.id
_entity.type
_entity.pdbx_description
1 polymer ?
#
loop_
_entity_poly.entity_id
_entity_poly.type
_entity_poly.pdbx_seq_one_letter_code
_entity_poly.pdbx_strand_id
1 'polypeptide(L)'
;MTSNSSSSDVPQSLYAQRIAPEYDVSCSEVSIQFETELAFDLWFENTARRHAHWITRQTNISKRNAAITAEMSEEASNVCLLPKMVRYLICDHGRSKSVKEKTTAEGSEVASKKRRIRKKPSIKVNCPARITKTTLYNGEVNVKYVWQHANHDPLDKSDIASSRLPKTIKDLVRQQADSNKV
;
A
#
# COMPACT_ATOMS: atom_id res chain seq x y z
N MET A 1 -45.10 -0.75 4.59
CA MET A 1 -43.92 0.12 4.43
C MET A 1 -42.69 -0.77 4.53
N THR A 2 -42.07 -1.05 3.39
CA THR A 2 -40.94 -1.97 3.25
C THR A 2 -39.66 -1.32 3.78
N SER A 3 -39.11 -1.87 4.85
CA SER A 3 -37.82 -1.50 5.41
C SER A 3 -36.73 -1.85 4.40
N ASN A 4 -36.23 -0.82 3.71
CA ASN A 4 -35.11 -0.94 2.79
C ASN A 4 -33.82 -0.99 3.63
N SER A 5 -33.38 -2.20 3.98
CA SER A 5 -32.08 -2.42 4.59
C SER A 5 -30.99 -2.10 3.55
N SER A 6 -30.48 -0.87 3.62
CA SER A 6 -29.37 -0.38 2.81
C SER A 6 -28.11 -1.18 3.14
N SER A 7 -27.86 -2.19 2.32
CA SER A 7 -26.64 -2.97 2.26
C SER A 7 -25.48 -2.09 1.79
N SER A 8 -24.81 -1.39 2.73
CA SER A 8 -23.58 -0.62 2.42
C SER A 8 -22.59 -0.42 3.59
N ASP A 9 -22.79 -1.05 4.75
CA ASP A 9 -21.98 -0.76 5.97
C ASP A 9 -20.76 -1.69 6.21
N VAL A 10 -20.29 -2.43 5.19
CA VAL A 10 -19.27 -3.49 5.39
C VAL A 10 -17.85 -3.22 4.81
N PRO A 11 -17.37 -1.98 4.57
CA PRO A 11 -15.91 -1.82 4.43
C PRO A 11 -15.25 -0.68 5.21
N GLN A 12 -15.90 -0.10 6.23
CA GLN A 12 -15.28 0.96 7.06
C GLN A 12 -14.86 0.50 8.46
N SER A 13 -15.60 -0.40 9.10
CA SER A 13 -15.27 -0.92 10.43
C SER A 13 -13.98 -1.76 10.45
N LEU A 14 -13.67 -2.46 9.36
CA LEU A 14 -12.49 -3.30 9.23
C LEU A 14 -11.18 -2.51 9.20
N TYR A 15 -11.19 -1.24 8.80
CA TYR A 15 -9.99 -0.38 8.84
C TYR A 15 -9.57 -0.02 10.26
N ALA A 16 -10.51 -0.03 11.21
CA ALA A 16 -10.24 0.27 12.60
C ALA A 16 -9.63 -0.93 13.34
N GLN A 17 -9.89 -2.15 12.85
CA GLN A 17 -9.34 -3.39 13.38
C GLN A 17 -8.04 -3.73 12.66
N ARG A 18 -6.94 -3.08 13.06
CA ARG A 18 -5.62 -3.50 12.59
C ARG A 18 -5.32 -4.90 13.10
N ILE A 19 -4.86 -5.77 12.22
CA ILE A 19 -4.48 -7.14 12.58
C ILE A 19 -2.95 -7.21 12.56
N ALA A 20 -2.38 -7.75 13.64
CA ALA A 20 -0.98 -8.16 13.68
C ALA A 20 -0.84 -9.35 12.72
N PRO A 21 -0.05 -9.23 11.66
CA PRO A 21 0.05 -10.29 10.71
C PRO A 21 0.82 -11.49 11.30
N GLU A 22 0.34 -12.69 11.03
CA GLU A 22 1.08 -13.93 11.31
C GLU A 22 2.04 -14.21 10.14
N TYR A 23 3.27 -13.70 10.22
CA TYR A 23 4.33 -14.08 9.26
C TYR A 23 5.64 -14.35 9.96
N ASP A 24 6.46 -15.17 9.32
CA ASP A 24 7.82 -15.44 9.76
C ASP A 24 8.67 -14.17 9.70
N VAL A 25 8.89 -13.58 10.88
CA VAL A 25 9.68 -12.35 11.07
C VAL A 25 11.14 -12.53 10.60
N SER A 26 11.60 -13.78 10.44
CA SER A 26 12.93 -14.08 9.89
C SER A 26 13.03 -13.84 8.37
N CYS A 27 11.90 -13.77 7.66
CA CYS A 27 11.87 -13.59 6.22
C CYS A 27 11.68 -12.11 5.87
N SER A 28 12.76 -11.46 5.41
CA SER A 28 12.75 -10.03 5.09
C SER A 28 11.92 -9.68 3.84
N GLU A 29 11.69 -10.63 2.93
CA GLU A 29 10.83 -10.49 1.76
C GLU A 29 10.15 -11.83 1.46
N VAL A 30 8.83 -11.82 1.30
CA VAL A 30 8.03 -13.02 1.03
C VAL A 30 7.39 -12.91 -0.35
N SER A 31 7.24 -14.05 -1.03
CA SER A 31 6.55 -14.15 -2.30
C SER A 31 5.28 -15.00 -2.15
N ILE A 32 4.16 -14.52 -2.71
CA ILE A 32 2.89 -15.25 -2.81
C ILE A 32 2.40 -15.15 -4.25
N GLN A 33 1.85 -16.24 -4.77
CA GLN A 33 1.20 -16.30 -6.08
C GLN A 33 -0.30 -16.49 -5.91
N PHE A 34 -1.07 -15.80 -6.73
CA PHE A 34 -2.52 -15.91 -6.82
C PHE A 34 -2.89 -16.28 -8.26
N GLU A 35 -3.83 -17.22 -8.41
CA GLU A 35 -4.32 -17.64 -9.72
C GLU A 35 -5.09 -16.53 -10.45
N THR A 36 -5.72 -15.62 -9.70
CA THR A 36 -6.56 -14.57 -10.28
C THR A 36 -6.37 -13.23 -9.57
N GLU A 37 -6.71 -12.15 -10.29
CA GLU A 37 -6.80 -10.79 -9.73
C GLU A 37 -7.79 -10.73 -8.55
N LEU A 38 -8.90 -11.47 -8.61
CA LEU A 38 -9.90 -11.53 -7.54
C LEU A 38 -9.33 -12.16 -6.25
N ALA A 39 -8.58 -13.24 -6.37
CA ALA A 39 -7.93 -13.88 -5.22
C ALA A 39 -6.90 -12.94 -4.57
N PHE A 40 -6.15 -12.19 -5.38
CA PHE A 40 -5.29 -11.12 -4.88
C PHE A 40 -6.10 -10.04 -4.16
N ASP A 41 -7.20 -9.57 -4.74
CA ASP A 41 -8.01 -8.48 -4.16
C ASP A 41 -8.57 -8.91 -2.80
N LEU A 42 -9.11 -10.13 -2.69
CA LEU A 42 -9.59 -10.68 -1.42
C LEU A 42 -8.48 -10.74 -0.36
N TRP A 43 -7.28 -11.18 -0.72
CA TRP A 43 -6.12 -11.18 0.17
C TRP A 43 -5.71 -9.75 0.55
N PHE A 44 -5.63 -8.84 -0.41
CA PHE A 44 -5.22 -7.47 -0.16
C PHE A 44 -6.17 -6.75 0.78
N GLU A 45 -7.47 -6.94 0.56
CA GLU A 45 -8.55 -6.29 1.28
C GLU A 45 -8.70 -6.81 2.72
N ASN A 46 -8.47 -8.10 2.94
CA ASN A 46 -8.61 -8.75 4.25
C ASN A 46 -7.31 -8.84 5.06
N THR A 47 -6.16 -8.78 4.39
CA THR A 47 -4.87 -9.04 5.02
C THR A 47 -3.99 -7.80 4.94
N ALA A 48 -3.54 -7.44 3.73
CA ALA A 48 -2.58 -6.36 3.55
C ALA A 48 -3.09 -5.03 4.12
N ARG A 49 -4.32 -4.67 3.75
CA ARG A 49 -4.92 -3.38 4.08
C ARG A 49 -5.34 -3.26 5.55
N ARG A 50 -5.57 -4.39 6.23
CA ARG A 50 -5.78 -4.41 7.69
C ARG A 50 -4.46 -4.27 8.45
N HIS A 51 -3.33 -4.55 7.82
CA HIS A 51 -2.04 -4.34 8.44
C HIS A 51 -1.60 -2.87 8.42
N ALA A 52 -1.63 -2.25 7.24
CA ALA A 52 -1.22 -0.86 7.08
C ALA A 52 -1.98 -0.16 5.96
N HIS A 53 -1.90 1.18 5.96
CA HIS A 53 -2.42 1.96 4.85
C HIS A 53 -1.39 1.98 3.69
N TRP A 54 -1.73 1.32 2.60
CA TRP A 54 -0.91 1.20 1.40
C TRP A 54 -1.27 2.26 0.37
N ILE A 55 -0.25 2.93 -0.18
CA ILE A 55 -0.39 3.92 -1.23
C ILE A 55 0.31 3.40 -2.49
N THR A 56 -0.41 3.42 -3.63
CA THR A 56 0.20 3.15 -4.93
C THR A 56 1.22 4.23 -5.26
N ARG A 57 2.48 3.82 -5.38
CA ARG A 57 3.60 4.70 -5.73
C ARG A 57 3.77 4.81 -7.23
N GLN A 58 3.73 3.68 -7.92
CA GLN A 58 4.05 3.60 -9.34
C GLN A 58 3.36 2.38 -9.95
N THR A 59 2.93 2.54 -11.19
CA THR A 59 2.42 1.46 -12.02
C THR A 59 3.21 1.46 -13.32
N ASN A 60 3.83 0.32 -13.63
CA ASN A 60 4.55 0.11 -14.87
C ASN A 60 3.78 -0.88 -15.74
N ILE A 61 3.55 -0.53 -16.99
CA ILE A 61 2.93 -1.40 -17.99
C ILE A 61 4.00 -1.73 -19.02
N SER A 62 4.21 -3.02 -19.29
CA SER A 62 5.25 -3.45 -20.22
C SER A 62 4.76 -3.34 -21.66
N LYS A 63 5.07 -2.22 -22.32
CA LYS A 63 4.76 -2.04 -23.75
C LYS A 63 5.44 -3.08 -24.64
N ARG A 64 6.66 -3.49 -24.27
CA ARG A 64 7.41 -4.53 -24.98
C ARG A 64 6.68 -5.87 -24.90
N ASN A 65 6.25 -6.28 -23.71
CA ASN A 65 5.53 -7.55 -23.56
C ASN A 65 4.13 -7.47 -24.18
N ALA A 66 3.51 -6.29 -24.20
CA ALA A 66 2.25 -6.07 -24.91
C ALA A 66 2.38 -6.28 -26.41
N ALA A 67 3.45 -5.77 -27.03
CA ALA A 67 3.71 -6.01 -28.45
C ALA A 67 3.91 -7.50 -28.74
N ILE A 68 4.72 -8.19 -27.93
CA ILE A 68 4.95 -9.65 -28.07
C ILE A 68 3.64 -10.43 -27.94
N THR A 69 2.82 -10.09 -26.94
CA THR A 69 1.59 -10.86 -26.67
C THR A 69 0.46 -10.54 -27.66
N ALA A 70 0.47 -9.37 -28.30
CA ALA A 70 -0.53 -9.00 -29.29
C ALA A 70 -0.50 -9.88 -30.56
N GLU A 71 0.63 -10.51 -30.85
CA GLU A 71 0.81 -11.43 -31.98
C GLU A 71 0.57 -12.90 -31.59
N MET A 72 0.31 -13.18 -30.31
CA MET A 72 0.09 -14.54 -29.81
C MET A 72 -1.35 -14.98 -30.04
N SER A 73 -1.56 -16.29 -30.25
CA SER A 73 -2.90 -16.87 -30.18
C SER A 73 -3.47 -16.78 -28.76
N GLU A 74 -4.78 -16.96 -28.62
CA GLU A 74 -5.45 -16.93 -27.32
C GLU A 74 -4.93 -18.03 -26.39
N GLU A 75 -4.70 -19.24 -26.92
CA GLU A 75 -4.12 -20.36 -26.17
C GLU A 75 -2.71 -20.04 -25.67
N ALA A 76 -1.90 -19.41 -26.51
CA ALA A 76 -0.54 -19.01 -26.16
C ALA A 76 -0.54 -17.86 -25.14
N SER A 77 -1.50 -16.93 -25.22
CA SER A 77 -1.70 -15.87 -24.22
C SER A 77 -2.10 -16.43 -22.85
N ASN A 78 -2.94 -17.47 -22.82
CA ASN A 78 -3.41 -18.10 -21.58
C ASN A 78 -2.30 -18.86 -20.81
N VAL A 79 -1.17 -19.16 -21.45
CA VAL A 79 0.03 -19.72 -20.79
C VAL A 79 1.18 -18.72 -20.71
N CYS A 80 0.95 -17.46 -21.08
CA CYS A 80 1.99 -16.44 -21.12
C CYS A 80 2.30 -15.88 -19.73
N LEU A 81 3.46 -16.26 -19.20
CA LEU A 81 3.97 -15.81 -17.90
C LEU A 81 4.70 -14.44 -17.96
N LEU A 82 4.57 -13.70 -19.06
CA LEU A 82 5.20 -12.38 -19.17
C LEU A 82 4.47 -11.37 -18.26
N PRO A 83 5.19 -10.48 -17.56
CA PRO A 83 4.58 -9.39 -16.82
C PRO A 83 3.81 -8.45 -17.75
N LYS A 84 2.51 -8.30 -17.50
CA LYS A 84 1.64 -7.31 -18.13
C LYS A 84 1.74 -5.96 -17.42
N MET A 85 1.62 -5.99 -16.10
CA MET A 85 1.62 -4.80 -15.25
C MET A 85 2.30 -5.06 -13.92
N VAL A 86 3.10 -4.09 -13.45
CA VAL A 86 3.69 -4.11 -12.11
C VAL A 86 3.22 -2.89 -11.34
N ARG A 87 2.59 -3.08 -10.18
CA ARG A 87 2.17 -2.03 -9.26
C ARG A 87 3.03 -2.08 -7.99
N TYR A 88 3.58 -0.93 -7.63
CA TYR A 88 4.36 -0.75 -6.40
C TYR A 88 3.51 -0.01 -5.38
N LEU A 89 3.23 -0.66 -4.25
CA LEU A 89 2.55 -0.08 -3.11
C LEU A 89 3.53 0.10 -1.96
N ILE A 90 3.42 1.21 -1.25
CA ILE A 90 4.26 1.53 -0.07
C ILE A 90 3.38 1.91 1.11
N CYS A 91 3.88 1.71 2.33
CA CYS A 91 3.24 2.26 3.52
C CYS A 91 3.12 3.80 3.40
N ASP A 92 2.01 4.36 3.89
CA ASP A 92 1.80 5.81 3.94
C ASP A 92 2.77 6.56 4.87
N HIS A 93 3.44 5.86 5.77
CA HIS A 93 4.57 6.36 6.57
C HIS A 93 5.91 6.26 5.81
N GLY A 94 5.96 5.57 4.68
CA GLY A 94 7.13 5.47 3.80
C GLY A 94 7.37 6.75 3.00
N ARG A 95 8.63 7.12 2.75
CA ARG A 95 8.94 8.23 1.82
C ARG A 95 8.93 7.74 0.39
N SER A 96 8.24 8.47 -0.48
CA SER A 96 8.65 8.56 -1.88
C SER A 96 10.04 9.19 -1.86
N LYS A 97 11.09 8.48 -2.30
CA LYS A 97 12.42 9.11 -2.48
C LYS A 97 12.19 10.38 -3.31
N SER A 98 12.31 11.55 -2.69
CA SER A 98 12.41 12.80 -3.42
C SER A 98 13.69 12.70 -4.25
N VAL A 99 13.57 13.02 -5.53
CA VAL A 99 14.69 13.17 -6.47
C VAL A 99 15.88 13.80 -5.77
N LYS A 100 17.02 13.10 -5.83
CA LYS A 100 18.39 13.46 -5.42
C LYS A 100 18.52 14.55 -4.36
N GLU A 101 19.05 14.17 -3.19
CA GLU A 101 19.85 15.08 -2.37
C GLU A 101 20.87 15.75 -3.29
N LYS A 102 20.69 17.05 -3.56
CA LYS A 102 21.81 17.90 -3.95
C LYS A 102 22.71 17.90 -2.72
N THR A 103 23.76 17.10 -2.77
CA THR A 103 24.96 17.30 -1.98
C THR A 103 25.30 18.78 -2.06
N THR A 104 25.33 19.42 -0.89
CA THR A 104 25.74 20.80 -0.69
C THR A 104 27.18 20.92 -1.18
N ALA A 105 27.37 21.37 -2.43
CA ALA A 105 28.59 22.03 -2.83
C ALA A 105 28.40 23.51 -2.51
N GLU A 106 29.33 24.03 -1.70
CA GLU A 106 29.41 25.42 -1.28
C GLU A 106 29.41 26.37 -2.49
N GLY A 107 28.72 27.51 -2.34
CA GLY A 107 28.87 28.67 -3.21
C GLY A 107 27.95 28.70 -4.43
N SER A 108 26.69 29.11 -4.24
CA SER A 108 25.97 29.87 -5.28
C SER A 108 24.77 30.58 -4.65
N GLU A 109 24.82 31.92 -4.63
CA GLU A 109 23.69 32.78 -4.29
C GLU A 109 22.57 32.59 -5.33
N VAL A 110 21.64 31.68 -5.05
CA VAL A 110 20.41 31.55 -5.84
C VAL A 110 19.23 31.68 -4.90
N ALA A 111 18.48 32.78 -5.09
CA ALA A 111 17.24 33.17 -4.44
C ALA A 111 16.56 32.03 -3.67
N SER A 112 16.77 32.01 -2.36
CA SER A 112 16.15 31.05 -1.44
C SER A 112 14.63 31.25 -1.45
N LYS A 113 13.93 30.45 -2.27
CA LYS A 113 12.47 30.31 -2.18
C LYS A 113 12.12 30.04 -0.72
N LYS A 114 11.32 30.93 -0.12
CA LYS A 114 10.84 30.80 1.27
C LYS A 114 10.34 29.37 1.49
N ARG A 115 11.11 28.58 2.24
CA ARG A 115 10.78 27.19 2.55
C ARG A 115 9.51 27.23 3.40
N ARG A 116 8.42 26.65 2.89
CA ARG A 116 7.13 26.59 3.61
C ARG A 116 7.36 25.87 4.95
N ILE A 117 7.33 26.64 6.04
CA ILE A 117 7.38 26.10 7.40
C ILE A 117 6.10 25.30 7.60
N ARG A 118 6.22 23.98 7.76
CA ARG A 118 5.09 23.14 8.12
C ARG A 118 4.84 23.27 9.62
N LYS A 119 3.62 23.64 9.99
CA LYS A 119 3.19 23.74 11.40
C LYS A 119 2.96 22.37 12.07
N LYS A 120 2.91 21.28 11.29
CA LYS A 120 2.67 19.92 11.78
C LYS A 120 3.85 19.00 11.46
N PRO A 121 4.23 18.10 12.38
CA PRO A 121 5.24 17.09 12.11
C PRO A 121 4.81 16.21 10.93
N SER A 122 5.80 15.74 10.17
CA SER A 122 5.56 14.86 9.04
C SER A 122 5.34 13.44 9.54
N ILE A 123 4.30 12.78 9.05
CA ILE A 123 4.05 11.34 9.30
C ILE A 123 5.06 10.40 8.61
N LYS A 124 5.97 10.97 7.80
CA LYS A 124 6.89 10.22 6.95
C LYS A 124 8.17 9.86 7.70
N VAL A 125 8.32 8.59 8.05
CA VAL A 125 9.41 8.01 8.88
C VAL A 125 10.32 7.05 8.11
N ASN A 126 10.27 7.07 6.77
CA ASN A 126 11.03 6.15 5.91
C ASN A 126 10.72 4.66 6.17
N CYS A 127 9.46 4.34 6.46
CA CYS A 127 9.01 2.96 6.57
C CYS A 127 9.41 2.15 5.32
N PRO A 128 10.11 1.00 5.47
CA PRO A 128 10.57 0.18 4.35
C PRO A 128 9.50 -0.78 3.81
N ALA A 129 8.37 -0.90 4.52
CA ALA A 129 7.28 -1.80 4.18
C ALA A 129 6.69 -1.46 2.80
N ARG A 130 6.58 -2.48 1.94
CA ARG A 130 6.19 -2.35 0.53
C ARG A 130 5.57 -3.64 0.00
N ILE A 131 4.76 -3.50 -1.04
CA ILE A 131 4.17 -4.60 -1.80
C ILE A 131 4.42 -4.32 -3.29
N THR A 132 5.00 -5.28 -3.99
CA THR A 132 5.12 -5.28 -5.45
C THR A 132 4.17 -6.33 -5.98
N LYS A 133 3.14 -5.88 -6.69
CA LYS A 133 2.18 -6.73 -7.39
C LYS A 133 2.56 -6.81 -8.86
N THR A 134 2.70 -8.01 -9.40
CA THR A 134 2.97 -8.27 -10.80
C THR A 134 1.82 -9.09 -11.38
N THR A 135 1.02 -8.48 -12.25
CA THR A 135 -0.04 -9.16 -13.00
C THR A 135 0.55 -9.67 -14.33
N LEU A 136 0.34 -10.95 -14.62
CA LEU A 136 0.79 -11.61 -15.84
C LEU A 136 -0.27 -11.56 -16.95
N TYR A 137 0.06 -12.01 -18.16
CA TYR A 137 -0.89 -12.06 -19.27
C TYR A 137 -1.93 -13.18 -19.14
N ASN A 138 -1.56 -14.31 -18.53
CA ASN A 138 -2.48 -15.40 -18.20
C ASN A 138 -3.46 -15.09 -17.05
N GLY A 139 -3.40 -13.89 -16.45
CA GLY A 139 -4.28 -13.48 -15.36
C GLY A 139 -3.77 -13.78 -13.95
N GLU A 140 -2.68 -14.54 -13.81
CA GLU A 140 -2.05 -14.79 -12.52
C GLU A 140 -1.41 -13.51 -11.94
N VAL A 141 -1.31 -13.48 -10.62
CA VAL A 141 -0.73 -12.37 -9.87
C VAL A 141 0.37 -12.86 -8.95
N ASN A 142 1.59 -12.40 -9.19
CA ASN A 142 2.73 -12.62 -8.33
C ASN A 142 2.94 -11.42 -7.42
N VAL A 143 2.95 -11.63 -6.11
CA VAL A 143 3.16 -10.59 -5.11
C VAL A 143 4.45 -10.85 -4.36
N LYS A 144 5.29 -9.82 -4.29
CA LYS A 144 6.42 -9.76 -3.35
C LYS A 144 6.17 -8.67 -2.33
N TYR A 145 6.37 -8.94 -1.06
CA TYR A 145 6.14 -7.93 -0.04
C TYR A 145 7.18 -7.97 1.08
N VAL A 146 7.32 -6.82 1.74
CA VAL A 146 8.08 -6.61 2.97
C VAL A 146 7.12 -6.01 3.97
N TRP A 147 6.81 -6.75 5.05
CA TRP A 147 5.92 -6.26 6.11
C TRP A 147 6.62 -5.49 7.20
N GLN A 148 7.94 -5.58 7.31
CA GLN A 148 8.64 -4.97 8.44
C GLN A 148 8.46 -3.44 8.42
N HIS A 149 7.77 -2.92 9.44
CA HIS A 149 7.61 -1.50 9.66
C HIS A 149 8.71 -1.02 10.59
N ALA A 150 9.86 -0.65 10.02
CA ALA A 150 10.88 0.06 10.78
C ALA A 150 10.41 1.51 11.05
N ASN A 151 10.59 1.97 12.28
CA ASN A 151 10.38 3.35 12.75
C ASN A 151 8.92 3.79 12.99
N HIS A 152 7.95 2.87 12.95
CA HIS A 152 6.58 3.10 13.43
C HIS A 152 5.88 1.78 13.72
N ASP A 153 4.83 1.80 14.53
CA ASP A 153 4.01 0.62 14.81
C ASP A 153 2.65 0.76 14.10
N PRO A 154 2.35 -0.09 13.10
CA PRO A 154 1.04 -0.12 12.47
C PRO A 154 -0.13 -0.35 13.43
N LEU A 155 0.08 -1.02 14.56
CA LEU A 155 -0.95 -1.36 15.53
C LEU A 155 -1.16 -0.24 16.57
N ASP A 156 -0.21 0.68 16.70
CA ASP A 156 -0.32 1.77 17.66
C ASP A 156 -1.41 2.76 17.27
N LYS A 157 -2.27 3.09 18.24
CA LYS A 157 -3.44 3.94 18.02
C LYS A 157 -3.05 5.37 17.67
N SER A 158 -1.92 5.87 18.18
CA SER A 158 -1.43 7.21 17.87
C SER A 158 -0.91 7.30 16.44
N ASP A 159 -0.20 6.26 15.98
CA ASP A 159 0.25 6.12 14.59
C ASP A 159 -0.94 6.01 13.63
N ILE A 160 -1.95 5.20 13.97
CA ILE A 160 -3.21 5.10 13.19
C ILE A 160 -3.91 6.46 13.08
N ALA A 161 -4.01 7.21 14.20
CA ALA A 161 -4.64 8.53 14.19
C ALA A 161 -3.85 9.55 13.34
N SER A 162 -2.53 9.39 13.24
CA SER A 162 -1.66 10.25 12.45
C SER A 162 -1.66 9.90 10.94
N SER A 163 -1.95 8.64 10.59
CA SER A 163 -2.03 8.11 9.22
C SER A 163 -2.95 8.90 8.27
N ARG A 164 -2.85 8.67 6.96
CA ARG A 164 -3.69 9.33 5.94
C ARG A 164 -5.09 8.72 5.78
N LEU A 165 -5.63 8.13 6.84
CA LEU A 165 -6.99 7.59 6.83
C LEU A 165 -8.05 8.70 6.77
N PRO A 166 -9.24 8.42 6.19
CA PRO A 166 -10.38 9.34 6.26
C PRO A 166 -10.71 9.72 7.70
N LYS A 167 -11.20 10.95 7.92
CA LYS A 167 -11.50 11.46 9.26
C LYS A 167 -12.47 10.57 10.02
N THR A 168 -13.50 10.07 9.32
CA THR A 168 -14.48 9.11 9.86
C THR A 168 -13.81 7.88 10.49
N ILE A 169 -12.82 7.30 9.81
CA ILE A 169 -12.08 6.13 10.30
C ILE A 169 -11.24 6.47 11.53
N LYS A 170 -10.58 7.64 11.53
CA LYS A 170 -9.79 8.08 12.68
C LYS A 170 -10.65 8.29 13.92
N ASP A 171 -11.84 8.85 13.74
CA ASP A 171 -12.77 9.10 14.83
C ASP A 171 -13.33 7.79 15.40
N LEU A 172 -13.61 6.78 14.55
CA LEU A 172 -13.97 5.43 14.99
C LEU A 172 -12.85 4.75 15.81
N VAL A 173 -11.59 4.85 15.36
CA VAL A 173 -10.44 4.28 16.08
C VAL A 173 -10.28 4.92 17.46
N ARG A 174 -10.51 6.23 17.58
CA ARG A 174 -10.46 6.95 18.87
C ARG A 174 -11.59 6.49 19.80
N GLN A 175 -12.82 6.38 19.29
CA GLN A 175 -13.97 5.89 20.08
C GLN A 175 -13.75 4.48 20.62
N GLN A 176 -13.18 3.57 19.82
CA GLN A 176 -12.80 2.23 20.28
C GLN A 176 -11.67 2.26 21.32
N ALA A 177 -10.76 3.25 21.23
CA ALA A 177 -9.69 3.42 22.22
C ALA A 177 -10.21 3.84 23.58
N ASP A 178 -11.23 4.69 23.61
CA ASP A 178 -11.82 5.20 24.84
C ASP A 178 -12.79 4.17 25.47
N SER A 179 -13.48 3.37 24.64
CA SER A 179 -14.38 2.31 25.11
C SER A 179 -13.67 1.14 25.80
N ASN A 180 -12.41 0.85 25.44
CA ASN A 180 -11.59 -0.19 26.08
C ASN A 180 -10.90 0.26 27.38
N LYS A 181 -11.17 1.47 27.88
CA LYS A 181 -10.62 2.01 29.13
C LYS A 181 -11.62 2.01 30.30
N VAL A 182 -12.81 1.45 30.09
CA VAL A 182 -13.86 1.23 31.11
C VAL A 182 -13.87 -0.25 31.47
#